data_AF-A0A9X2C3K3-F1
#
_entry.id   AF-A0A9X2C3K3-F1
#
_cell.length_a   1.000
_cell.length_b   1.000
_cell.length_c   1.000
_cell.angle_alpha   90.00
_cell.angle_beta   90.00
_cell.angle_gamma   90.00
#
_symmetry.space_group_name_H-M   'P 1'
#
loop_
_entity.id
_entity.type
_entity.pdbx_description
1 polymer ?
#
loop_
_entity_poly.entity_id
_entity_poly.type
_entity_poly.pdbx_seq_one_letter_code
_entity_poly.pdbx_strand_id
1 'polypeptide(L)'
;MTMRTTLNRLRRKWLRRWIWQPVFGEAQGGRLLPHTRISSASVIEHEDKLKLGDNVFIGAFNFIEASGGITIEEGVQITSHSAIVTHSSHRSQRLLGPAYVTFPVPDGGERPGWISGPIHIGAYSFVGPHCLIEANTRIGRGTLVCAGSFVRGTFPDFAILEGRPARVVGDSRRADERALVRFPELQVLYDAWAVAPAPIDLEGPR
;
A
#
# COMPACT_ATOMS: atom_id res chain seq x y z
N MET A 1 -24.81 7.25 -35.46
CA MET A 1 -23.62 7.42 -34.58
C MET A 1 -22.38 7.49 -35.48
N THR A 2 -21.62 8.58 -35.46
CA THR A 2 -20.52 8.85 -36.40
C THR A 2 -19.40 7.79 -36.32
N MET A 3 -18.90 7.32 -37.47
CA MET A 3 -17.84 6.28 -37.61
C MET A 3 -16.61 6.55 -36.73
N ARG A 4 -16.23 7.83 -36.59
CA ARG A 4 -15.14 8.30 -35.71
C ARG A 4 -15.36 7.94 -34.23
N THR A 5 -16.59 8.00 -33.75
CA THR A 5 -16.94 7.70 -32.35
C THR A 5 -16.77 6.21 -32.07
N THR A 6 -17.19 5.34 -32.99
CA THR A 6 -17.01 3.89 -32.88
C THR A 6 -15.54 3.51 -32.88
N LEU A 7 -14.75 4.07 -33.80
CA LEU A 7 -13.31 3.84 -33.86
C LEU A 7 -12.60 4.28 -32.57
N ASN A 8 -12.92 5.46 -32.05
CA ASN A 8 -12.34 5.94 -30.79
C ASN A 8 -12.72 5.06 -29.59
N ARG A 9 -13.96 4.56 -29.52
CA ARG A 9 -14.38 3.62 -28.47
C ARG A 9 -13.63 2.30 -28.57
N LEU A 10 -13.44 1.77 -29.79
CA LEU A 10 -12.65 0.55 -30.02
C LEU A 10 -11.20 0.76 -29.57
N ARG A 11 -10.54 1.83 -30.02
CA ARG A 11 -9.15 2.14 -29.61
C ARG A 11 -8.97 2.18 -28.09
N ARG A 12 -9.88 2.83 -27.35
CA ARG A 12 -9.84 2.85 -25.88
C ARG A 12 -10.03 1.47 -25.25
N LYS A 13 -10.95 0.66 -25.78
CA LYS A 13 -11.17 -0.72 -25.29
C LYS A 13 -9.93 -1.59 -25.50
N TRP A 14 -9.30 -1.46 -26.67
CA TRP A 14 -8.05 -2.15 -27.00
C TRP A 14 -6.94 -1.73 -26.05
N LEU A 15 -6.61 -0.44 -25.94
CA LEU A 15 -5.56 0.03 -25.02
C LEU A 15 -5.81 -0.40 -23.56
N ARG A 16 -7.05 -0.28 -23.08
CA ARG A 16 -7.42 -0.71 -21.73
C ARG A 16 -7.12 -2.20 -21.48
N ARG A 17 -7.32 -3.06 -22.47
CA ARG A 17 -7.11 -4.51 -22.35
C ARG A 17 -5.63 -4.90 -22.21
N TRP A 18 -4.72 -4.05 -22.68
CA TRP A 18 -3.29 -4.33 -22.65
C TRP A 18 -2.56 -3.59 -21.52
N ILE A 19 -2.94 -2.34 -21.22
CA ILE A 19 -2.15 -1.46 -20.34
C ILE A 19 -2.82 -1.26 -18.98
N TRP A 20 -4.14 -1.44 -18.87
CA TRP A 20 -4.90 -1.06 -17.66
C TRP A 20 -5.71 -2.22 -17.07
N GLN A 21 -5.13 -3.42 -17.09
CA GLN A 21 -5.70 -4.59 -16.41
C GLN A 21 -4.87 -4.96 -15.17
N PRO A 22 -5.50 -5.44 -14.10
CA PRO A 22 -4.80 -6.21 -13.08
C PRO A 22 -4.25 -7.49 -13.71
N VAL A 23 -2.96 -7.73 -13.53
CA VAL A 23 -2.28 -8.98 -13.90
C VAL A 23 -2.21 -9.86 -12.66
N PHE A 24 -2.49 -11.15 -12.82
CA PHE A 24 -2.50 -12.12 -11.73
C PHE A 24 -1.17 -12.85 -11.62
N GLY A 25 -0.79 -13.16 -10.38
CA GLY A 25 0.35 -13.98 -10.06
C GLY A 25 1.59 -13.15 -9.78
N GLU A 26 2.15 -13.35 -8.60
CA GLU A 26 3.45 -12.82 -8.18
C GLU A 26 4.29 -13.93 -7.51
N ALA A 27 5.52 -13.60 -7.10
CA ALA A 27 6.32 -14.49 -6.28
C ALA A 27 7.12 -13.70 -5.23
N GLN A 28 7.26 -14.27 -4.03
CA GLN A 28 8.06 -13.70 -2.95
C GLN A 28 8.94 -14.79 -2.34
N GLY A 29 10.26 -14.60 -2.33
CA GLY A 29 11.19 -15.52 -1.65
C GLY A 29 11.07 -16.98 -2.08
N GLY A 30 10.77 -17.24 -3.36
CA GLY A 30 10.57 -18.59 -3.90
C GLY A 30 9.16 -19.16 -3.71
N ARG A 31 8.25 -18.46 -3.01
CA ARG A 31 6.83 -18.83 -2.90
C ARG A 31 6.00 -18.12 -3.95
N LEU A 32 5.12 -18.86 -4.64
CA LEU A 32 4.13 -18.30 -5.56
C LEU A 32 2.99 -17.60 -4.80
N LEU A 33 2.52 -16.49 -5.37
CA LEU A 33 1.41 -15.66 -4.91
C LEU A 33 0.35 -15.57 -6.02
N PRO A 34 -0.36 -16.67 -6.33
CA PRO A 34 -1.21 -16.78 -7.53
C PRO A 34 -2.45 -15.86 -7.51
N HIS A 35 -2.87 -15.39 -6.33
CA HIS A 35 -4.08 -14.56 -6.18
C HIS A 35 -3.76 -13.07 -6.11
N THR A 36 -2.46 -12.72 -6.02
CA THR A 36 -2.00 -11.34 -6.07
C THR A 36 -2.25 -10.74 -7.45
N ARG A 37 -2.74 -9.50 -7.45
CA ARG A 37 -3.23 -8.79 -8.63
C ARG A 37 -2.67 -7.37 -8.64
N ILE A 38 -1.76 -7.07 -9.56
CA ILE A 38 -1.16 -5.74 -9.68
C ILE A 38 -1.52 -5.17 -11.05
N SER A 39 -2.05 -3.94 -11.05
CA SER A 39 -2.31 -3.25 -12.31
C SER A 39 -1.00 -2.86 -12.98
N SER A 40 -0.86 -3.19 -14.27
CA SER A 40 0.27 -2.76 -15.11
C SER A 40 0.37 -1.24 -15.33
N ALA A 41 -0.58 -0.47 -14.77
CA ALA A 41 -0.62 0.98 -14.77
C ALA A 41 -0.04 1.62 -13.50
N SER A 42 0.42 0.81 -12.55
CA SER A 42 1.09 1.28 -11.33
C SER A 42 2.61 1.18 -11.49
N VAL A 43 3.31 2.08 -10.82
CA VAL A 43 4.77 2.14 -10.81
C VAL A 43 5.25 1.64 -9.45
N ILE A 44 6.17 0.69 -9.48
CA ILE A 44 6.86 0.14 -8.30
C ILE A 44 8.35 0.39 -8.48
N GLU A 45 8.96 1.09 -7.54
CA GLU A 45 10.41 1.32 -7.47
C GLU A 45 10.99 0.54 -6.28
N HIS A 46 12.21 0.02 -6.44
CA HIS A 46 12.89 -0.82 -5.44
C HIS A 46 12.07 -2.08 -5.08
N GLU A 47 11.56 -2.75 -6.10
CA GLU A 47 10.72 -3.95 -5.98
C GLU A 47 11.41 -5.08 -5.20
N ASP A 48 12.74 -5.15 -5.22
CA ASP A 48 13.55 -6.07 -4.40
C ASP A 48 13.34 -5.91 -2.88
N LYS A 49 12.83 -4.75 -2.45
CA LYS A 49 12.52 -4.41 -1.05
C LYS A 49 11.02 -4.35 -0.76
N LEU A 50 10.18 -4.70 -1.73
CA LEU A 50 8.75 -4.87 -1.54
C LEU A 50 8.49 -6.33 -1.14
N LYS A 51 7.92 -6.54 0.05
CA LYS A 51 7.47 -7.86 0.53
C LYS A 51 5.96 -7.95 0.38
N LEU A 52 5.49 -8.92 -0.40
CA LEU A 52 4.06 -9.15 -0.66
C LEU A 52 3.55 -10.45 -0.02
N GLY A 53 2.35 -10.38 0.57
CA GLY A 53 1.49 -11.53 0.83
C GLY A 53 0.73 -11.97 -0.43
N ASP A 54 0.00 -13.08 -0.33
CA ASP A 54 -0.90 -13.51 -1.41
C ASP A 54 -2.23 -12.75 -1.37
N ASN A 55 -3.04 -12.85 -2.42
CA ASN A 55 -4.36 -12.22 -2.52
C ASN A 55 -4.34 -10.69 -2.39
N VAL A 56 -3.17 -10.06 -2.53
CA VAL A 56 -3.03 -8.60 -2.54
C VAL A 56 -3.62 -8.05 -3.83
N PHE A 57 -4.30 -6.90 -3.75
CA PHE A 57 -4.75 -6.16 -4.92
C PHE A 57 -4.11 -4.77 -4.91
N ILE A 58 -3.44 -4.41 -6.00
CA ILE A 58 -2.92 -3.07 -6.26
C ILE A 58 -3.55 -2.58 -7.56
N GLY A 59 -4.47 -1.62 -7.45
CA GLY A 59 -5.14 -1.03 -8.60
C GLY A 59 -4.21 -0.11 -9.41
N ALA A 60 -4.78 0.66 -10.34
CA ALA A 60 -4.04 1.45 -11.30
C ALA A 60 -3.50 2.78 -10.74
N PHE A 61 -2.45 3.29 -11.36
CA PHE A 61 -1.92 4.64 -11.13
C PHE A 61 -1.42 4.89 -9.70
N ASN A 62 -1.02 3.83 -9.01
CA ASN A 62 -0.31 3.98 -7.75
C ASN A 62 1.19 4.21 -8.03
N PHE A 63 1.82 4.97 -7.14
CA PHE A 63 3.28 5.10 -7.08
C PHE A 63 3.74 4.48 -5.77
N ILE A 64 4.52 3.41 -5.84
CA ILE A 64 5.01 2.65 -4.69
C ILE A 64 6.54 2.67 -4.73
N GLU A 65 7.14 3.36 -3.78
CA GLU A 65 8.57 3.56 -3.69
C GLU A 65 9.08 2.85 -2.42
N ALA A 66 9.83 1.76 -2.59
CA ALA A 66 10.18 0.83 -1.53
C ALA A 66 11.66 0.88 -1.08
N SER A 67 12.42 1.93 -1.36
CA SER A 67 13.86 1.99 -1.00
C SER A 67 14.15 1.78 0.50
N GLY A 68 13.26 2.24 1.38
CA GLY A 68 13.27 2.03 2.83
C GLY A 68 12.55 0.75 3.29
N GLY A 69 12.00 -0.04 2.36
CA GLY A 69 11.30 -1.30 2.59
C GLY A 69 9.79 -1.12 2.77
N ILE A 70 9.01 -1.98 2.11
CA ILE A 70 7.56 -2.04 2.30
C ILE A 70 7.14 -3.49 2.51
N THR A 71 6.30 -3.72 3.52
CA THR A 71 5.61 -5.01 3.71
C THR A 71 4.11 -4.82 3.56
N ILE A 72 3.52 -5.55 2.63
CA ILE A 72 2.08 -5.60 2.37
C ILE A 72 1.62 -7.02 2.64
N GLU A 73 0.84 -7.21 3.69
CA GLU A 73 0.39 -8.54 4.10
C GLU A 73 -0.78 -9.08 3.23
N GLU A 74 -1.16 -10.32 3.50
CA GLU A 74 -2.20 -11.04 2.76
C GLU A 74 -3.50 -10.25 2.63
N GLY A 75 -4.13 -10.31 1.46
CA GLY A 75 -5.48 -9.78 1.26
C GLY A 75 -5.60 -8.25 1.31
N VAL A 76 -4.49 -7.52 1.44
CA VAL A 76 -4.49 -6.06 1.41
C VAL A 76 -4.96 -5.57 0.04
N GLN A 77 -5.82 -4.56 0.05
CA GLN A 77 -6.30 -3.92 -1.17
C GLN A 77 -5.88 -2.45 -1.18
N ILE A 78 -4.99 -2.09 -2.10
CA ILE A 78 -4.65 -0.72 -2.44
C ILE A 78 -5.39 -0.38 -3.72
N THR A 79 -6.25 0.62 -3.65
CA THR A 79 -7.10 0.98 -4.78
C THR A 79 -6.31 1.72 -5.87
N SER A 80 -6.55 3.00 -6.11
CA SER A 80 -5.92 3.73 -7.22
C SER A 80 -5.42 5.10 -6.81
N HIS A 81 -4.47 5.64 -7.56
CA HIS A 81 -3.95 6.99 -7.40
C HIS A 81 -3.37 7.29 -6.00
N SER A 82 -2.87 6.26 -5.31
CA SER A 82 -2.21 6.43 -4.02
C SER A 82 -0.69 6.48 -4.20
N ALA A 83 -0.03 7.21 -3.30
CA ALA A 83 1.42 7.25 -3.21
C ALA A 83 1.85 6.59 -1.89
N ILE A 84 2.76 5.63 -1.97
CA ILE A 84 3.37 4.96 -0.81
C ILE A 84 4.87 5.22 -0.93
N VAL A 85 5.43 6.02 -0.03
CA VAL A 85 6.80 6.52 -0.16
C VAL A 85 7.58 6.29 1.13
N THR A 86 8.71 5.61 1.01
CA THR A 86 9.54 5.19 2.16
C THR A 86 10.65 6.16 2.49
N HIS A 87 10.88 7.19 1.67
CA HIS A 87 11.84 8.24 1.97
C HIS A 87 11.40 9.64 1.54
N SER A 88 12.11 10.65 2.05
CA SER A 88 11.94 12.03 1.64
C SER A 88 13.20 12.88 1.91
N SER A 89 13.62 13.63 0.90
CA SER A 89 14.84 14.46 0.93
C SER A 89 14.57 15.96 1.05
N HIS A 90 13.29 16.38 1.08
CA HIS A 90 12.90 17.80 1.00
C HIS A 90 13.48 18.67 2.14
N ARG A 91 13.73 18.10 3.33
CA ARG A 91 14.40 18.83 4.41
C ARG A 91 15.89 18.96 4.15
N SER A 92 16.56 17.87 3.75
CA SER A 92 17.97 17.91 3.34
C SER A 92 18.24 18.90 2.24
N GLN A 93 17.39 18.97 1.21
CA GLN A 93 17.49 19.93 0.12
C GLN A 93 17.54 21.38 0.64
N ARG A 94 16.63 21.74 1.55
CA ARG A 94 16.58 23.09 2.14
C ARG A 94 17.73 23.37 3.11
N LEU A 95 18.16 22.36 3.86
CA LEU A 95 19.24 22.50 4.83
C LEU A 95 20.61 22.65 4.15
N LEU A 96 20.83 21.97 3.03
CA LEU A 96 22.13 21.90 2.36
C LEU A 96 22.24 22.82 1.15
N GLY A 97 21.12 23.27 0.57
CA GLY A 97 21.11 24.18 -0.57
C GLY A 97 21.90 23.64 -1.77
N PRO A 98 22.70 24.48 -2.47
CA PRO A 98 23.54 24.05 -3.59
C PRO A 98 24.52 22.93 -3.25
N ALA A 99 24.89 22.78 -1.97
CA ALA A 99 25.77 21.72 -1.53
C ALA A 99 25.07 20.35 -1.43
N TYR A 100 23.74 20.25 -1.59
CA TYR A 100 23.00 18.99 -1.39
C TYR A 100 23.62 17.80 -2.14
N VAL A 101 23.95 17.96 -3.42
CA VAL A 101 24.46 16.87 -4.26
C VAL A 101 25.89 16.49 -3.87
N THR A 102 26.72 17.47 -3.50
CA THR A 102 28.15 17.30 -3.18
C THR A 102 28.42 17.13 -1.68
N PHE A 103 27.39 17.23 -0.84
CA PHE A 103 27.54 17.11 0.61
C PHE A 103 28.09 15.73 0.95
N PRO A 104 29.22 15.65 1.68
CA PRO A 104 29.83 14.37 2.01
C PRO A 104 28.89 13.56 2.92
N VAL A 105 28.65 12.30 2.54
CA VAL A 105 27.85 11.35 3.32
C VAL A 105 28.77 10.18 3.69
N PRO A 106 29.38 10.20 4.88
CA PRO A 106 30.26 9.12 5.33
C PRO A 106 29.51 7.78 5.39
N ASP A 107 30.20 6.70 5.04
CA ASP A 107 29.82 5.32 5.33
C ASP A 107 28.39 4.90 4.92
N GLY A 108 27.87 5.48 3.84
CA GLY A 108 26.53 5.14 3.34
C GLY A 108 25.39 5.63 4.26
N GLY A 109 25.67 6.57 5.16
CA GLY A 109 24.68 7.21 6.01
C GLY A 109 23.69 8.10 5.24
N GLU A 110 22.97 8.94 5.96
CA GLU A 110 21.97 9.83 5.37
C GLU A 110 22.36 11.30 5.53
N ARG A 111 21.92 12.14 4.58
CA ARG A 111 22.12 13.59 4.67
C ARG A 111 21.33 14.17 5.85
N PRO A 112 21.80 15.25 6.49
CA PRO A 112 21.02 15.95 7.52
C PRO A 112 19.59 16.23 7.05
N GLY A 113 18.59 15.86 7.86
CA GLY A 113 17.17 16.04 7.54
C GLY A 113 16.57 15.01 6.58
N TRP A 114 17.32 14.01 6.13
CA TRP A 114 16.76 12.93 5.35
C TRP A 114 15.78 12.14 6.22
N ILE A 115 14.68 11.70 5.62
CA ILE A 115 13.70 10.85 6.28
C ILE A 115 13.65 9.57 5.46
N SER A 116 13.88 8.44 6.10
CA SER A 116 13.68 7.12 5.52
C SER A 116 13.10 6.19 6.56
N GLY A 117 12.40 5.15 6.11
CA GLY A 117 12.05 4.04 6.98
C GLY A 117 10.94 3.16 6.44
N PRO A 118 10.81 1.97 7.02
CA PRO A 118 9.93 0.94 6.48
C PRO A 118 8.46 1.32 6.62
N ILE A 119 7.64 0.78 5.72
CA ILE A 119 6.19 0.82 5.80
C ILE A 119 5.65 -0.61 5.98
N HIS A 120 4.69 -0.78 6.88
CA HIS A 120 3.97 -2.04 7.08
C HIS A 120 2.47 -1.81 6.97
N ILE A 121 1.80 -2.64 6.17
CA ILE A 121 0.35 -2.66 5.98
C ILE A 121 -0.17 -4.06 6.31
N GLY A 122 -0.87 -4.16 7.44
CA GLY A 122 -1.35 -5.42 7.99
C GLY A 122 -2.47 -6.07 7.18
N ALA A 123 -2.62 -7.38 7.35
CA ALA A 123 -3.47 -8.25 6.54
C ALA A 123 -4.91 -7.75 6.42
N TYR A 124 -5.52 -7.96 5.25
CA TYR A 124 -6.91 -7.60 4.92
C TYR A 124 -7.26 -6.12 5.14
N SER A 125 -6.26 -5.24 5.19
CA SER A 125 -6.48 -3.79 5.20
C SER A 125 -6.89 -3.27 3.83
N PHE A 126 -7.62 -2.17 3.83
CA PHE A 126 -8.08 -1.48 2.63
C PHE A 126 -7.51 -0.06 2.60
N VAL A 127 -6.89 0.31 1.48
CA VAL A 127 -6.42 1.67 1.20
C VAL A 127 -7.25 2.28 0.08
N GLY A 128 -8.14 3.20 0.46
CA GLY A 128 -8.98 3.96 -0.45
C GLY A 128 -8.18 4.83 -1.43
N PRO A 129 -8.83 5.34 -2.49
CA PRO A 129 -8.10 6.02 -3.55
C PRO A 129 -7.53 7.36 -3.07
N HIS A 130 -6.50 7.84 -3.75
CA HIS A 130 -5.87 9.14 -3.45
C HIS A 130 -5.27 9.27 -2.05
N CYS A 131 -4.78 8.18 -1.47
CA CYS A 131 -4.07 8.23 -0.19
C CYS A 131 -2.57 8.52 -0.36
N LEU A 132 -1.97 9.11 0.67
CA LEU A 132 -0.52 9.18 0.84
C LEU A 132 -0.15 8.36 2.09
N ILE A 133 0.79 7.43 1.96
CA ILE A 133 1.39 6.70 3.09
C ILE A 133 2.87 7.04 3.13
N GLU A 134 3.32 7.64 4.24
CA GLU A 134 4.70 8.13 4.40
C GLU A 134 5.59 7.15 5.16
N ALA A 135 6.90 7.34 5.05
CA ALA A 135 7.94 6.59 5.75
C ALA A 135 7.64 6.37 7.24
N ASN A 136 8.06 5.22 7.77
CA ASN A 136 7.85 4.80 9.17
C ASN A 136 6.37 4.58 9.57
N THR A 137 5.49 4.36 8.60
CA THR A 137 4.08 4.07 8.86
C THR A 137 3.85 2.58 9.13
N ARG A 138 3.08 2.28 10.17
CA ARG A 138 2.61 0.92 10.49
C ARG A 138 1.10 0.91 10.62
N ILE A 139 0.42 0.14 9.79
CA ILE A 139 -1.03 -0.01 9.76
C ILE A 139 -1.38 -1.42 10.24
N GLY A 140 -2.15 -1.54 11.31
CA GLY A 140 -2.64 -2.83 11.81
C GLY A 140 -3.59 -3.54 10.83
N ARG A 141 -3.83 -4.83 11.03
CA ARG A 141 -4.68 -5.66 10.16
C ARG A 141 -6.13 -5.18 10.15
N GLY A 142 -6.86 -5.44 9.07
CA GLY A 142 -8.27 -5.07 8.92
C GLY A 142 -8.53 -3.56 8.97
N THR A 143 -7.48 -2.72 8.81
CA THR A 143 -7.61 -1.27 8.85
C THR A 143 -8.26 -0.77 7.56
N LEU A 144 -9.17 0.20 7.67
CA LEU A 144 -9.78 0.90 6.55
C LEU A 144 -9.22 2.32 6.46
N VAL A 145 -8.40 2.60 5.45
CA VAL A 145 -7.94 3.96 5.15
C VAL A 145 -8.92 4.61 4.17
N CYS A 146 -9.66 5.61 4.65
CA CYS A 146 -10.61 6.36 3.85
C CYS A 146 -9.91 7.10 2.70
N ALA A 147 -10.61 7.23 1.58
CA ALA A 147 -10.10 7.91 0.39
C ALA A 147 -9.55 9.30 0.72
N GLY A 148 -8.43 9.67 0.11
CA GLY A 148 -7.84 10.98 0.31
C GLY A 148 -7.05 11.14 1.61
N SER A 149 -6.78 10.09 2.40
CA SER A 149 -6.11 10.24 3.70
C SER A 149 -4.58 10.32 3.60
N PHE A 150 -3.95 11.09 4.50
CA PHE A 150 -2.47 11.22 4.58
C PHE A 150 -1.99 10.55 5.86
N VAL A 151 -1.47 9.34 5.70
CA VAL A 151 -1.19 8.41 6.79
C VAL A 151 0.30 8.47 7.15
N ARG A 152 0.56 8.79 8.42
CA ARG A 152 1.88 8.78 9.03
C ARG A 152 1.79 8.36 10.50
N GLY A 153 2.61 7.40 10.91
CA GLY A 153 2.66 6.88 12.29
C GLY A 153 2.16 5.44 12.42
N THR A 154 1.86 5.02 13.64
CA THR A 154 1.43 3.66 13.97
C THR A 154 -0.04 3.63 14.33
N PHE A 155 -0.79 2.72 13.73
CA PHE A 155 -2.24 2.58 13.89
C PHE A 155 -2.60 1.16 14.31
N PRO A 156 -3.56 0.98 15.24
CA PRO A 156 -3.95 -0.33 15.73
C PRO A 156 -4.72 -1.12 14.68
N ASP A 157 -4.88 -2.42 14.93
CA ASP A 157 -5.75 -3.29 14.15
C ASP A 157 -7.18 -2.75 14.12
N PHE A 158 -7.85 -3.01 13.00
CA PHE A 158 -9.24 -2.67 12.72
C PHE A 158 -9.55 -1.17 12.78
N ALA A 159 -8.54 -0.31 12.75
CA ALA A 159 -8.76 1.13 12.74
C ALA A 159 -9.50 1.57 11.46
N ILE A 160 -10.31 2.62 11.58
CA ILE A 160 -10.75 3.41 10.42
C ILE A 160 -9.95 4.71 10.44
N LEU A 161 -9.17 4.98 9.39
CA LEU A 161 -8.29 6.14 9.28
C LEU A 161 -8.85 7.16 8.29
N GLU A 162 -8.98 8.41 8.73
CA GLU A 162 -9.47 9.49 7.88
C GLU A 162 -8.71 10.81 8.13
N GLY A 163 -8.49 11.58 7.07
CA GLY A 163 -8.04 12.97 7.14
C GLY A 163 -6.59 13.22 6.74
N ARG A 164 -6.14 14.48 6.89
CA ARG A 164 -4.79 14.95 6.53
C ARG A 164 -4.25 15.91 7.61
N PRO A 165 -3.44 15.44 8.57
CA PRO A 165 -2.99 14.05 8.76
C PRO A 165 -4.12 13.12 9.22
N ALA A 166 -4.03 11.85 8.85
CA ALA A 166 -5.03 10.85 9.18
C ALA A 166 -5.12 10.61 10.70
N ARG A 167 -6.34 10.33 11.17
CA ARG A 167 -6.67 9.99 12.57
C ARG A 167 -7.58 8.78 12.60
N VAL A 168 -7.54 8.06 13.71
CA VAL A 168 -8.50 6.97 13.98
C VAL A 168 -9.87 7.60 14.24
N VAL A 169 -10.85 7.27 13.41
CA VAL A 169 -12.24 7.77 13.52
C VAL A 169 -13.25 6.66 13.84
N GLY A 170 -12.81 5.40 13.85
CA GLY A 170 -13.69 4.28 14.12
C GLY A 170 -12.98 2.93 14.12
N ASP A 171 -13.81 1.89 14.11
CA ASP A 171 -13.43 0.48 14.18
C ASP A 171 -14.18 -0.29 13.09
N SER A 172 -13.45 -0.96 12.20
CA SER A 172 -14.00 -1.65 11.02
C SER A 172 -14.89 -2.83 11.38
N ARG A 173 -14.62 -3.47 12.54
CA ARG A 173 -15.39 -4.64 13.01
C ARG A 173 -16.87 -4.31 13.22
N ARG A 174 -17.21 -3.07 13.58
CA ARG A 174 -18.62 -2.65 13.74
C ARG A 174 -19.42 -2.77 12.45
N ALA A 175 -18.79 -2.55 11.30
CA ALA A 175 -19.44 -2.74 10.01
C ALA A 175 -19.56 -4.24 9.68
N ASP A 176 -18.49 -4.99 9.93
CA ASP A 176 -18.41 -6.43 9.69
C ASP A 176 -19.41 -7.22 10.54
N GLU A 177 -19.54 -6.92 11.83
CA GLU A 177 -20.51 -7.53 12.76
C GLU A 177 -21.93 -7.51 12.20
N ARG A 178 -22.35 -6.40 11.59
CA ARG A 178 -23.69 -6.29 10.97
C ARG A 178 -23.86 -7.25 9.81
N ALA A 179 -22.79 -7.51 9.05
CA ALA A 179 -22.80 -8.50 7.97
C ALA A 179 -22.76 -9.93 8.53
N LEU A 180 -21.95 -10.19 9.56
CA LEU A 180 -21.81 -11.50 10.21
C LEU A 180 -23.11 -11.95 10.88
N VAL A 181 -23.88 -11.03 11.49
CA VAL A 181 -25.23 -11.34 12.01
C VAL A 181 -26.17 -11.81 10.90
N ARG A 182 -26.05 -11.24 9.69
CA ARG A 182 -26.88 -11.60 8.55
C ARG A 182 -26.43 -12.90 7.86
N PHE A 183 -25.14 -13.20 7.91
CA PHE A 183 -24.51 -14.35 7.27
C PHE A 183 -23.60 -15.08 8.29
N PRO A 184 -24.19 -15.73 9.30
CA PRO A 184 -23.45 -16.33 10.41
C PRO A 184 -22.46 -17.42 9.97
N GLU A 185 -22.69 -18.05 8.82
CA GLU A 185 -21.76 -19.00 8.20
C GLU A 185 -20.39 -18.39 7.88
N LEU A 186 -20.29 -17.06 7.76
CA LEU A 186 -19.04 -16.36 7.48
C LEU A 186 -18.16 -16.21 8.74
N GLN A 187 -18.69 -16.42 9.95
CA GLN A 187 -17.95 -16.22 11.20
C GLN A 187 -16.66 -17.05 11.24
N VAL A 188 -16.75 -18.32 10.85
CA VAL A 188 -15.58 -19.24 10.81
C VAL A 188 -14.51 -18.72 9.86
N LEU A 189 -14.90 -18.15 8.72
CA LEU A 189 -13.97 -17.58 7.74
C LEU A 189 -13.35 -16.27 8.25
N TYR A 190 -14.14 -15.46 8.95
CA TYR A 190 -13.69 -14.19 9.52
C TYR A 190 -12.66 -14.42 10.65
N ASP A 191 -12.96 -15.33 11.57
CA ASP A 191 -12.09 -15.62 12.71
C ASP A 191 -10.73 -16.19 12.29
N ALA A 192 -10.69 -16.93 11.18
CA ALA A 192 -9.47 -17.54 10.63
C ALA A 192 -8.35 -16.52 10.36
N TRP A 193 -8.71 -15.26 10.06
CA TRP A 193 -7.73 -14.19 9.86
C TRP A 193 -7.80 -13.10 10.93
N ALA A 194 -8.99 -12.75 11.42
CA ALA A 194 -9.19 -11.60 12.30
C ALA A 194 -8.65 -11.86 13.73
N VAL A 195 -8.63 -13.12 14.17
CA VAL A 195 -8.20 -13.55 15.51
C VAL A 195 -6.80 -14.18 15.50
N ALA A 196 -6.26 -14.49 14.31
CA ALA A 196 -4.92 -15.04 14.18
C ALA A 196 -3.90 -14.12 14.89
N PRO A 197 -2.94 -14.68 15.67
CA PRO A 197 -1.88 -13.87 16.22
C PRO A 197 -1.14 -13.16 15.10
N ALA A 198 -0.72 -11.91 15.32
CA ALA A 198 0.12 -11.20 14.35
C ALA A 198 1.29 -12.10 13.93
N PRO A 199 1.68 -12.12 12.64
CA PRO A 199 2.86 -12.86 12.23
C PRO A 199 4.02 -12.48 13.16
N ILE A 200 4.62 -13.48 13.81
CA ILE A 200 5.80 -13.27 14.63
C ILE A 200 6.84 -12.61 13.71
N ASP A 201 7.32 -11.44 14.10
CA ASP A 201 8.30 -10.64 13.37
C ASP A 201 9.58 -11.48 13.21
N LEU A 202 9.66 -12.24 12.12
CA LEU A 202 10.88 -12.93 11.72
C LEU A 202 11.78 -11.86 11.11
N GLU A 203 12.61 -11.28 11.98
CA GLU A 203 13.62 -10.24 11.74
C GLU A 203 13.19 -8.81 12.10
N GLY A 204 13.16 -8.54 13.42
CA GLY A 204 13.50 -7.21 13.93
C GLY A 204 14.95 -6.84 13.58
N PRO A 205 15.29 -5.52 13.58
CA PRO A 205 16.56 -5.04 13.06
C PRO A 205 17.74 -5.59 13.88
N ARG A 206 18.71 -6.20 13.17
CA ARG A 206 20.08 -6.36 13.66
C ARG A 206 20.85 -5.06 13.49
#